data_AF-A0A7X7B9U0-F1
#
_entry.id   AF-A0A7X7B9U0-F1
#
_cell.length_a   1.000
_cell.length_b   1.000
_cell.length_c   1.000
_cell.angle_alpha   90.00
_cell.angle_beta   90.00
_cell.angle_gamma   90.00
#
_symmetry.space_group_name_H-M   'P 1'
#
loop_
_entity.id
_entity.type
_entity.pdbx_description
1 polymer ?
#
loop_
_entity_poly.entity_id
_entity_poly.type
_entity_poly.pdbx_seq_one_letter_code
_entity_poly.pdbx_strand_id
1 'polypeptide(L)'
;MRVYLRDPALFFRWLEKNGFAYAVLRGYRNMGECPARGGKEDMDVLLEDRAAEAVARSFRGVPKRLGIKCDLYSVTTGHGADFVGGAYFPAALAGAILERRVRWEDAFFVPCDRDLYVSLLYHLAYQKAEACRADATDPFAFRAYKRYGFVKELAQRLGRPYDLSLFDMHRLLAEEGFAIDPDTAARYLQNQFKHLFKSRFFALLLAARHPGELNLFVLRAKAVRRGFRQTMLDEIARHYTLLAVKEIPWLTRLTRAKYMRGNKWRWGGWPVVAVAVFDPAPRWRSAEERDKEHPLVFNSRQFFKRELRDRIVREGRLYHKDNALHSTDNEAEAVGHLDLFFTPQEERSIYARAAALRAALTSPAFTPGE
;
A
#
# COMPACT_ATOMS: atom_id res chain seq x y z
N MET A 1 -5.51 -16.96 -2.22
CA MET A 1 -6.15 -17.99 -3.08
C MET A 1 -7.63 -17.67 -3.18
N ARG A 2 -8.26 -17.88 -4.33
CA ARG A 2 -9.71 -17.74 -4.48
C ARG A 2 -10.32 -19.08 -4.87
N VAL A 3 -11.37 -19.48 -4.17
CA VAL A 3 -12.18 -20.66 -4.50
C VAL A 3 -13.66 -20.29 -4.58
N TYR A 4 -14.44 -21.15 -5.23
CA TYR A 4 -15.89 -21.02 -5.28
C TYR A 4 -16.49 -22.27 -4.62
N LEU A 5 -17.32 -22.09 -3.59
CA LEU A 5 -17.88 -23.20 -2.83
C LEU A 5 -19.37 -23.34 -3.12
N ARG A 6 -19.83 -24.52 -3.53
CA ARG A 6 -21.27 -24.80 -3.67
C ARG A 6 -21.95 -24.89 -2.31
N ASP A 7 -21.27 -25.53 -1.37
CA ASP A 7 -21.70 -25.73 0.01
C ASP A 7 -20.52 -25.40 0.95
N PRO A 8 -20.50 -24.19 1.55
CA PRO A 8 -19.50 -23.82 2.54
C PRO A 8 -19.50 -24.72 3.78
N ALA A 9 -20.65 -25.28 4.18
CA ALA A 9 -20.72 -26.14 5.35
C ALA A 9 -19.97 -27.46 5.12
N LEU A 10 -20.05 -28.03 3.91
CA LEU A 10 -19.23 -29.20 3.53
C LEU A 10 -17.73 -28.88 3.60
N PHE A 11 -17.33 -27.71 3.14
CA PHE A 11 -15.94 -27.26 3.17
C PHE A 11 -15.41 -27.14 4.61
N PHE A 12 -16.17 -26.50 5.50
CA PHE A 12 -15.77 -26.36 6.91
C PHE A 12 -15.71 -27.70 7.64
N ARG A 13 -16.71 -28.59 7.44
CA ARG A 13 -16.65 -29.96 7.98
C ARG A 13 -15.44 -30.73 7.46
N TRP A 14 -15.07 -30.54 6.19
CA TRP A 14 -13.87 -31.18 5.63
C TRP A 14 -12.60 -30.65 6.29
N LEU A 15 -12.47 -29.34 6.52
CA LEU A 15 -11.33 -28.77 7.24
C LEU A 15 -11.21 -29.40 8.64
N GLU A 16 -12.32 -29.44 9.38
CA GLU A 16 -12.37 -30.02 10.72
C GLU A 16 -12.02 -31.51 10.74
N LYS A 17 -12.57 -32.31 9.82
CA LYS A 17 -12.29 -33.75 9.73
C LYS A 17 -10.81 -34.04 9.47
N ASN A 18 -10.10 -33.15 8.79
CA ASN A 18 -8.66 -33.28 8.53
C ASN A 18 -7.81 -32.59 9.61
N GLY A 19 -8.45 -32.12 10.69
CA GLY A 19 -7.81 -31.46 11.82
C GLY A 19 -7.23 -30.10 11.46
N PHE A 20 -7.69 -29.45 10.39
CA PHE A 20 -7.13 -28.17 9.95
C PHE A 20 -7.64 -26.98 10.79
N ALA A 21 -6.74 -26.13 11.26
CA ALA A 21 -7.07 -24.85 11.89
C ALA A 21 -7.47 -23.81 10.83
N TYR A 22 -8.60 -23.15 11.06
CA TYR A 22 -9.10 -22.07 10.20
C TYR A 22 -9.97 -21.10 10.99
N ALA A 23 -10.16 -19.88 10.47
CA ALA A 23 -11.13 -18.93 10.98
C ALA A 23 -11.78 -18.16 9.83
N VAL A 24 -13.11 -18.07 9.83
CA VAL A 24 -13.85 -17.20 8.93
C VAL A 24 -13.74 -15.77 9.45
N LEU A 25 -12.98 -14.94 8.73
CA LEU A 25 -12.66 -13.58 9.14
C LEU A 25 -13.84 -12.64 8.93
N ARG A 26 -14.49 -12.74 7.76
CA ARG A 26 -15.55 -11.82 7.30
C ARG A 26 -16.45 -12.49 6.26
N GLY A 27 -17.61 -11.89 6.01
CA GLY A 27 -18.57 -12.38 5.01
C GLY A 27 -19.46 -13.50 5.53
N TYR A 28 -19.92 -13.35 6.78
CA TYR A 28 -20.93 -14.20 7.41
C TYR A 28 -21.98 -13.31 8.12
N ARG A 29 -23.10 -13.92 8.53
CA ARG A 29 -24.36 -13.25 8.91
C ARG A 29 -24.19 -12.07 9.88
N ASN A 30 -23.33 -12.19 10.90
CA ASN A 30 -23.13 -11.13 11.88
C ASN A 30 -22.48 -9.86 11.32
N MET A 31 -21.89 -9.91 10.12
CA MET A 31 -21.35 -8.72 9.43
C MET A 31 -22.31 -8.11 8.40
N GLY A 32 -23.57 -8.57 8.38
CA GLY A 32 -24.64 -8.04 7.52
C GLY A 32 -24.69 -8.59 6.09
N GLU A 33 -23.75 -9.48 5.71
CA GLU A 33 -23.62 -10.00 4.34
C GLU A 33 -23.26 -11.49 4.39
N CYS A 34 -24.19 -12.36 4.00
CA CYS A 34 -23.88 -13.73 3.60
C CYS A 34 -23.70 -13.74 2.08
N PRO A 35 -22.49 -14.01 1.57
CA PRO A 35 -22.24 -13.99 0.13
C PRO A 35 -23.20 -14.93 -0.60
N ALA A 36 -23.88 -14.41 -1.64
CA ALA A 36 -24.74 -15.20 -2.50
C ALA A 36 -23.92 -15.92 -3.59
N ARG A 37 -24.45 -17.05 -4.10
CA ARG A 37 -23.87 -17.75 -5.26
C ARG A 37 -23.80 -16.82 -6.46
N GLY A 38 -22.66 -16.77 -7.14
CA GLY A 38 -22.45 -15.86 -8.27
C GLY A 38 -22.33 -14.37 -7.92
N GLY A 39 -22.43 -14.02 -6.62
CA GLY A 39 -22.31 -12.65 -6.12
C GLY A 39 -20.89 -12.06 -6.24
N LYS A 40 -20.79 -10.75 -5.95
CA LYS A 40 -19.51 -10.03 -5.88
C LYS A 40 -18.85 -10.12 -4.51
N GLU A 41 -19.67 -10.26 -3.47
CA GLU A 41 -19.23 -10.40 -2.08
C GLU A 41 -18.53 -11.75 -1.87
N ASP A 42 -17.60 -11.75 -0.93
CA ASP A 42 -16.75 -12.86 -0.57
C ASP A 42 -16.80 -13.15 0.92
N MET A 43 -16.54 -14.42 1.21
CA MET A 43 -16.15 -14.87 2.54
C MET A 43 -14.63 -14.91 2.63
N ASP A 44 -14.07 -14.15 3.56
CA ASP A 44 -12.64 -14.16 3.83
C ASP A 44 -12.32 -15.21 4.89
N VAL A 45 -11.39 -16.12 4.61
CA VAL A 45 -11.03 -17.22 5.52
C VAL A 45 -9.52 -17.26 5.72
N LEU A 46 -9.08 -17.28 6.98
CA LEU A 46 -7.70 -17.58 7.35
C LEU A 46 -7.54 -19.09 7.57
N LEU A 47 -6.48 -19.65 7.01
CA LEU A 47 -6.12 -21.05 7.08
C LEU A 47 -4.71 -21.18 7.66
N GLU A 48 -4.44 -22.26 8.38
CA GLU A 48 -3.05 -22.69 8.55
C GLU A 48 -2.43 -23.12 7.21
N ASP A 49 -1.10 -23.07 7.12
CA ASP A 49 -0.38 -23.24 5.86
C ASP A 49 -0.62 -24.60 5.19
N ARG A 50 -0.59 -25.70 5.96
CA ARG A 50 -0.88 -27.05 5.44
C ARG A 50 -2.30 -27.19 4.87
N ALA A 51 -3.25 -26.42 5.39
CA ALA A 51 -4.63 -26.44 4.91
C ALA A 51 -4.74 -25.74 3.55
N ALA A 52 -4.00 -24.66 3.32
CA ALA A 52 -4.01 -23.96 2.03
C ALA A 52 -3.62 -24.89 0.86
N GLU A 53 -2.58 -25.71 1.03
CA GLU A 53 -2.14 -26.67 0.03
C GLU A 53 -3.14 -27.82 -0.19
N ALA A 54 -3.75 -28.31 0.88
CA ALA A 54 -4.78 -29.34 0.79
C ALA A 54 -6.04 -28.80 0.07
N VAL A 55 -6.49 -27.60 0.42
CA VAL A 55 -7.64 -26.94 -0.24
C VAL A 55 -7.37 -26.69 -1.71
N ALA A 56 -6.16 -26.25 -2.06
CA ALA A 56 -5.76 -26.04 -3.45
C ALA A 56 -5.88 -27.33 -4.28
N ARG A 57 -5.72 -28.51 -3.70
CA ARG A 57 -5.90 -29.80 -4.40
C ARG A 57 -7.35 -30.26 -4.43
N SER A 58 -8.11 -30.04 -3.36
CA SER A 58 -9.42 -30.65 -3.16
C SER A 58 -10.62 -29.79 -3.57
N PHE A 59 -10.50 -28.46 -3.62
CA PHE A 59 -11.66 -27.56 -3.82
C PHE A 59 -11.52 -26.64 -5.04
N ARG A 60 -11.09 -27.19 -6.17
CA ARG A 60 -11.03 -26.48 -7.47
C ARG A 60 -12.18 -26.87 -8.39
N GLY A 61 -12.44 -26.03 -9.39
CA GLY A 61 -13.29 -26.38 -10.53
C GLY A 61 -14.77 -26.01 -10.42
N VAL A 62 -15.24 -25.46 -9.30
CA VAL A 62 -16.61 -24.93 -9.21
C VAL A 62 -16.73 -23.65 -10.04
N PRO A 63 -17.67 -23.56 -11.00
CA PRO A 63 -17.89 -22.33 -11.77
C PRO A 63 -18.38 -21.19 -10.87
N LYS A 64 -17.86 -19.97 -11.11
CA LYS A 64 -18.23 -18.73 -10.37
C LYS A 64 -19.73 -18.56 -10.18
N ARG A 65 -20.53 -18.80 -11.22
CA ARG A 65 -22.00 -18.63 -11.19
C ARG A 65 -22.72 -19.59 -10.22
N LEU A 66 -22.09 -20.70 -9.86
CA LEU A 66 -22.67 -21.76 -9.03
C LEU A 66 -22.13 -21.78 -7.59
N GLY A 67 -21.09 -21.00 -7.31
CA GLY A 67 -20.42 -21.03 -6.01
C GLY A 67 -20.46 -19.69 -5.30
N ILE A 68 -20.36 -19.78 -3.98
CA ILE A 68 -20.04 -18.66 -3.09
C ILE A 68 -18.55 -18.36 -3.22
N LYS A 69 -18.20 -17.10 -3.43
CA LYS A 69 -16.82 -16.65 -3.54
C LYS A 69 -16.16 -16.70 -2.16
N CYS A 70 -15.04 -17.40 -2.05
CA CYS A 70 -14.24 -17.44 -0.82
C CYS A 70 -12.80 -17.05 -1.14
N ASP A 71 -12.32 -16.01 -0.47
CA ASP A 71 -10.93 -15.57 -0.54
C ASP A 71 -10.20 -16.17 0.67
N LEU A 72 -9.24 -17.02 0.38
CA LEU A 72 -8.51 -17.84 1.36
C LEU A 72 -7.09 -17.30 1.52
N TYR A 73 -6.70 -17.15 2.78
CA TYR A 73 -5.41 -16.61 3.19
C TYR A 73 -4.66 -17.60 4.07
N SER A 74 -3.36 -17.76 3.86
CA SER A 74 -2.47 -18.55 4.73
C SER A 74 -1.77 -17.67 5.78
N VAL A 75 -1.19 -18.30 6.80
CA VAL A 75 -0.39 -17.62 7.83
C VAL A 75 0.89 -17.07 7.22
N THR A 76 1.56 -17.88 6.41
CA THR A 76 2.79 -17.49 5.72
C THR A 76 2.59 -17.37 4.20
N THR A 77 3.59 -16.83 3.51
CA THR A 77 3.60 -16.69 2.05
C THR A 77 4.00 -17.99 1.35
N GLY A 78 3.67 -18.13 0.07
CA GLY A 78 4.16 -19.23 -0.77
C GLY A 78 3.18 -20.38 -1.00
N HIS A 79 2.05 -20.43 -0.30
CA HIS A 79 1.05 -21.50 -0.43
C HIS A 79 -0.06 -21.19 -1.45
N GLY A 80 0.12 -20.17 -2.30
CA GLY A 80 -0.90 -19.65 -3.22
C GLY A 80 -2.09 -18.94 -2.54
N ALA A 81 -2.05 -18.84 -1.20
CA ALA A 81 -3.00 -18.18 -0.34
C ALA A 81 -2.48 -16.82 0.17
N ASP A 82 -1.69 -16.13 -0.64
CA ASP A 82 -1.13 -14.82 -0.34
C ASP A 82 -2.09 -13.67 -0.70
N PHE A 83 -1.78 -12.49 -0.16
CA PHE A 83 -2.41 -11.23 -0.51
C PHE A 83 -1.34 -10.23 -0.94
N VAL A 84 -1.40 -9.82 -2.21
CA VAL A 84 -0.44 -8.88 -2.80
C VAL A 84 1.02 -9.40 -2.68
N GLY A 85 1.24 -10.72 -2.84
CA GLY A 85 2.57 -11.32 -2.71
C GLY A 85 3.10 -11.39 -1.27
N GLY A 86 2.25 -11.13 -0.28
CA GLY A 86 2.56 -11.13 1.15
C GLY A 86 1.57 -11.94 1.99
N ALA A 87 1.89 -12.14 3.26
CA ALA A 87 0.96 -12.71 4.23
C ALA A 87 -0.18 -11.73 4.47
N TYR A 88 -1.38 -12.25 4.77
CA TYR A 88 -2.56 -11.38 4.96
C TYR A 88 -2.49 -10.57 6.26
N PHE A 89 -1.94 -11.17 7.30
CA PHE A 89 -1.69 -10.54 8.60
C PHE A 89 -0.23 -10.81 9.02
N PRO A 90 0.30 -10.04 9.97
CA PRO A 90 1.52 -10.44 10.70
C PRO A 90 1.33 -11.84 11.31
N ALA A 91 2.39 -12.66 11.29
CA ALA A 91 2.32 -14.05 11.73
C ALA A 91 1.76 -14.20 13.17
N ALA A 92 2.13 -13.29 14.07
CA ALA A 92 1.63 -13.27 15.45
C ALA A 92 0.10 -13.05 15.52
N LEU A 93 -0.46 -12.16 14.69
CA LEU A 93 -1.90 -11.91 14.63
C LEU A 93 -2.64 -13.09 14.00
N ALA A 94 -2.11 -13.64 12.91
CA ALA A 94 -2.70 -14.81 12.26
C ALA A 94 -2.71 -16.03 13.20
N GLY A 95 -1.61 -16.29 13.90
CA GLY A 95 -1.50 -17.36 14.89
C GLY A 95 -2.49 -17.19 16.04
N ALA A 96 -2.57 -15.98 16.61
CA ALA A 96 -3.53 -15.63 17.65
C ALA A 96 -4.99 -15.91 17.23
N ILE A 97 -5.38 -15.49 16.02
CA ILE A 97 -6.72 -15.73 15.48
C ILE A 97 -7.02 -17.23 15.40
N LEU A 98 -6.08 -18.02 14.88
CA LEU A 98 -6.28 -19.47 14.69
C LEU A 98 -6.30 -20.21 16.03
N GLU A 99 -5.46 -19.82 16.98
CA GLU A 99 -5.37 -20.44 18.31
C GLU A 99 -6.61 -20.16 19.16
N ARG A 100 -7.06 -18.89 19.20
CA ARG A 100 -8.17 -18.44 20.06
C ARG A 100 -9.53 -18.38 19.37
N ARG A 101 -9.65 -18.97 18.18
CA ARG A 101 -10.91 -19.04 17.43
C ARG A 101 -12.02 -19.66 18.27
N VAL A 102 -13.24 -19.18 18.07
CA VAL A 102 -14.44 -19.66 18.76
C VAL A 102 -15.45 -20.23 17.76
N ARG A 103 -16.26 -21.18 18.22
CA ARG A 103 -17.34 -21.75 17.40
C ARG A 103 -18.46 -20.71 17.27
N TRP A 104 -18.87 -20.42 16.04
CA TRP A 104 -20.01 -19.55 15.75
C TRP A 104 -21.22 -20.38 15.36
N GLU A 105 -22.31 -20.25 16.13
CA GLU A 105 -23.60 -20.95 15.91
C GLU A 105 -23.45 -22.45 15.60
N ASP A 106 -22.51 -23.13 16.27
CA ASP A 106 -22.15 -24.55 16.04
C ASP A 106 -21.75 -24.91 14.59
N ALA A 107 -21.56 -23.91 13.71
CA ALA A 107 -21.38 -24.12 12.28
C ALA A 107 -19.91 -24.11 11.84
N PHE A 108 -19.14 -23.11 12.23
CA PHE A 108 -17.73 -22.96 11.85
C PHE A 108 -16.97 -22.10 12.86
N PHE A 109 -15.66 -21.99 12.71
CA PHE A 109 -14.82 -21.17 13.57
C PHE A 109 -14.67 -19.73 13.05
N VAL A 110 -14.72 -18.77 13.98
CA VAL A 110 -14.47 -17.33 13.75
C VAL A 110 -13.43 -16.83 14.77
N PRO A 111 -12.78 -15.67 14.55
CA PRO A 111 -11.95 -15.07 15.58
C PRO A 111 -12.77 -14.76 16.84
N CYS A 112 -12.17 -14.84 18.03
CA CYS A 112 -12.80 -14.27 19.23
C CYS A 112 -12.96 -12.76 19.08
N ASP A 113 -13.83 -12.12 19.86
CA ASP A 113 -14.16 -10.69 19.67
C ASP A 113 -12.92 -9.78 19.68
N ARG A 114 -11.95 -10.04 20.56
CA ARG A 114 -10.69 -9.27 20.60
C ARG A 114 -9.92 -9.37 19.28
N ASP A 115 -9.73 -10.58 18.78
CA ASP A 115 -8.95 -10.83 17.56
C ASP A 115 -9.72 -10.38 16.31
N LEU A 116 -11.06 -10.46 16.34
CA LEU A 116 -11.92 -9.90 15.31
C LEU A 116 -11.77 -8.39 15.24
N TYR A 117 -11.78 -7.69 16.37
CA TYR A 117 -11.61 -6.24 16.42
C TYR A 117 -10.25 -5.83 15.84
N VAL A 118 -9.15 -6.44 16.31
CA VAL A 118 -7.79 -6.14 15.84
C VAL A 118 -7.63 -6.44 14.35
N SER A 119 -8.12 -7.59 13.88
CA SER A 119 -8.02 -7.97 12.47
C SER A 119 -8.87 -7.07 11.55
N LEU A 120 -9.98 -6.51 12.05
CA LEU A 120 -10.78 -5.51 11.33
C LEU A 120 -10.04 -4.18 11.24
N LEU A 121 -9.45 -3.69 12.33
CA LEU A 121 -8.64 -2.47 12.27
C LEU A 121 -7.49 -2.63 11.27
N TYR A 122 -6.79 -3.76 11.28
CA TYR A 122 -5.72 -4.03 10.32
C TYR A 122 -6.22 -4.00 8.86
N HIS A 123 -7.35 -4.67 8.61
CA HIS A 123 -7.98 -4.68 7.30
C HIS A 123 -8.38 -3.27 6.83
N LEU A 124 -9.02 -2.50 7.70
CA LEU A 124 -9.48 -1.15 7.40
C LEU A 124 -8.31 -0.19 7.19
N ALA A 125 -7.32 -0.19 8.08
CA ALA A 125 -6.20 0.73 8.03
C ALA A 125 -5.25 0.47 6.84
N TYR A 126 -4.91 -0.80 6.59
CA TYR A 126 -3.84 -1.11 5.64
C TYR A 126 -4.32 -1.68 4.31
N GLN A 127 -5.42 -2.45 4.31
CA GLN A 127 -5.89 -3.16 3.11
C GLN A 127 -7.05 -2.45 2.42
N LYS A 128 -7.80 -1.62 3.15
CA LYS A 128 -8.98 -0.89 2.65
C LYS A 128 -9.00 0.60 2.99
N ALA A 129 -7.86 1.20 3.35
CA ALA A 129 -7.77 2.58 3.86
C ALA A 129 -8.65 3.57 3.08
N GLU A 130 -8.49 3.59 1.76
CA GLU A 130 -9.19 4.53 0.89
C GLU A 130 -10.61 4.06 0.47
N ALA A 131 -10.93 2.77 0.68
CA ALA A 131 -12.22 2.19 0.34
C ALA A 131 -13.19 2.16 1.55
N CYS A 132 -12.68 2.32 2.77
CA CYS A 132 -13.48 2.29 3.99
C CYS A 132 -14.04 3.65 4.40
N ARG A 133 -13.75 4.73 3.65
CA ARG A 133 -14.20 6.11 3.94
C ARG A 133 -13.72 6.69 5.27
N ALA A 134 -12.84 6.01 5.99
CA ALA A 134 -12.13 6.62 7.11
C ALA A 134 -11.18 7.69 6.58
N ASP A 135 -11.12 8.83 7.24
CA ASP A 135 -10.10 9.83 6.96
C ASP A 135 -8.79 9.47 7.66
N ALA A 136 -7.68 10.01 7.16
CA ALA A 136 -6.38 9.81 7.79
C ALA A 136 -6.35 10.30 9.23
N THR A 137 -6.98 11.44 9.50
CA THR A 137 -6.87 12.21 10.75
C THR A 137 -8.20 12.50 11.43
N ASP A 138 -9.32 12.54 10.69
CA ASP A 138 -10.66 12.76 11.27
C ASP A 138 -11.29 11.43 11.73
N PRO A 139 -11.48 11.21 13.05
CA PRO A 139 -12.07 9.99 13.58
C PRO A 139 -13.57 9.86 13.28
N PHE A 140 -14.27 10.95 12.98
CA PHE A 140 -15.71 10.93 12.74
C PHE A 140 -16.07 10.59 11.29
N ALA A 141 -15.15 10.79 10.33
CA ALA A 141 -15.34 10.40 8.94
C ALA A 141 -15.66 8.90 8.79
N PHE A 142 -15.09 8.05 9.65
CA PHE A 142 -15.33 6.61 9.64
C PHE A 142 -16.80 6.22 9.85
N ARG A 143 -17.62 7.11 10.45
CA ARG A 143 -19.06 6.89 10.63
C ARG A 143 -19.82 6.69 9.32
N ALA A 144 -19.30 7.22 8.21
CA ALA A 144 -19.87 7.03 6.87
C ALA A 144 -19.58 5.65 6.26
N TYR A 145 -18.80 4.79 6.93
CA TYR A 145 -18.54 3.43 6.48
C TYR A 145 -19.74 2.52 6.69
N LYS A 146 -20.07 1.70 5.68
CA LYS A 146 -21.24 0.81 5.73
C LYS A 146 -21.24 -0.20 6.89
N ARG A 147 -20.08 -0.53 7.46
CA ARG A 147 -19.96 -1.45 8.62
C ARG A 147 -19.54 -0.73 9.90
N TYR A 148 -19.68 0.59 9.98
CA TYR A 148 -19.37 1.35 11.20
C TYR A 148 -20.15 0.84 12.41
N GLY A 149 -21.45 0.57 12.27
CA GLY A 149 -22.30 0.05 13.36
C GLY A 149 -21.75 -1.24 13.97
N PHE A 150 -21.34 -2.19 13.13
CA PHE A 150 -20.73 -3.44 13.57
C PHE A 150 -19.42 -3.21 14.34
N VAL A 151 -18.54 -2.35 13.82
CA VAL A 151 -17.26 -2.04 14.49
C VAL A 151 -17.51 -1.36 15.83
N LYS A 152 -18.48 -0.43 15.88
CA LYS A 152 -18.90 0.24 17.12
C LYS A 152 -19.40 -0.74 18.16
N GLU A 153 -20.34 -1.61 17.81
CA GLU A 153 -20.89 -2.62 18.74
C GLU A 153 -19.79 -3.56 19.26
N LEU A 154 -18.92 -4.04 18.37
CA LEU A 154 -17.78 -4.88 18.75
C LEU A 154 -16.83 -4.17 19.71
N ALA A 155 -16.46 -2.92 19.41
CA ALA A 155 -15.59 -2.11 20.25
C ALA A 155 -16.20 -1.83 21.62
N GLN A 156 -17.50 -1.50 21.69
CA GLN A 156 -18.22 -1.25 22.93
C GLN A 156 -18.22 -2.47 23.85
N ARG A 157 -18.45 -3.68 23.31
CA ARG A 157 -18.37 -4.94 24.08
C ARG A 157 -16.98 -5.18 24.67
N LEU A 158 -15.93 -4.67 24.04
CA LEU A 158 -14.54 -4.80 24.47
C LEU A 158 -14.04 -3.62 25.32
N GLY A 159 -14.85 -2.58 25.52
CA GLY A 159 -14.39 -1.32 26.14
C GLY A 159 -13.31 -0.61 25.32
N ARG A 160 -13.37 -0.70 23.98
CA ARG A 160 -12.39 -0.14 23.03
C ARG A 160 -12.96 1.05 22.26
N PRO A 161 -12.10 1.94 21.73
CA PRO A 161 -12.55 3.08 20.92
C PRO A 161 -13.15 2.63 19.57
N TYR A 162 -14.04 3.44 18.98
CA TYR A 162 -14.69 3.11 17.70
C TYR A 162 -14.82 4.29 16.73
N ASP A 163 -14.82 5.53 17.23
CA ASP A 163 -14.58 6.71 16.40
C ASP A 163 -13.06 6.81 16.22
N LEU A 164 -12.57 6.40 15.05
CA LEU A 164 -11.15 6.18 14.78
C LEU A 164 -10.79 6.74 13.40
N SER A 165 -9.74 7.55 13.37
CA SER A 165 -9.06 7.89 12.11
C SER A 165 -8.16 6.72 11.69
N LEU A 166 -7.66 6.72 10.46
CA LEU A 166 -6.69 5.70 10.03
C LEU A 166 -5.40 5.76 10.88
N PHE A 167 -4.99 6.95 11.35
CA PHE A 167 -3.88 7.07 12.30
C PHE A 167 -4.20 6.50 13.68
N ASP A 168 -5.43 6.65 14.18
CA ASP A 168 -5.83 6.01 15.44
C ASP A 168 -5.81 4.49 15.31
N MET A 169 -6.32 3.95 14.19
CA MET A 169 -6.25 2.51 13.90
C MET A 169 -4.80 2.04 13.82
N HIS A 170 -3.93 2.79 13.14
CA HIS A 170 -2.49 2.49 13.08
C HIS A 170 -1.85 2.46 14.46
N ARG A 171 -2.11 3.48 15.30
CA ARG A 171 -1.58 3.58 16.66
C ARG A 171 -1.99 2.39 17.51
N LEU A 172 -3.28 2.05 17.53
CA LEU A 172 -3.79 0.88 18.27
C LEU A 172 -3.14 -0.43 17.81
N LEU A 173 -2.96 -0.60 16.50
CA LEU A 173 -2.27 -1.77 15.96
C LEU A 173 -0.79 -1.79 16.35
N ALA A 174 -0.12 -0.63 16.35
CA ALA A 174 1.28 -0.52 16.76
C ALA A 174 1.48 -0.83 18.25
N GLU A 175 0.61 -0.33 19.12
CA GLU A 175 0.60 -0.62 20.56
C GLU A 175 0.43 -2.12 20.84
N GLU A 176 -0.32 -2.84 20.00
CA GLU A 176 -0.48 -4.30 20.10
C GLU A 176 0.58 -5.10 19.32
N GLY A 177 1.59 -4.45 18.74
CA GLY A 177 2.68 -5.11 18.00
C GLY A 177 2.28 -5.62 16.60
N PHE A 178 1.19 -5.12 16.04
CA PHE A 178 0.62 -5.51 14.74
C PHE A 178 0.67 -4.39 13.68
N ALA A 179 1.54 -3.39 13.86
CA ALA A 179 1.80 -2.39 12.83
C ALA A 179 2.26 -3.05 11.52
N ILE A 180 1.90 -2.44 10.39
CA ILE A 180 2.38 -2.91 9.08
C ILE A 180 3.91 -2.79 9.00
N ASP A 181 4.55 -3.87 8.57
CA ASP A 181 5.99 -3.88 8.34
C ASP A 181 6.34 -3.11 7.05
N PRO A 182 7.53 -2.48 6.97
CA PRO A 182 7.92 -1.68 5.81
C PRO A 182 7.88 -2.43 4.48
N ASP A 183 8.26 -3.71 4.45
CA ASP A 183 8.30 -4.50 3.21
C ASP A 183 6.89 -4.81 2.70
N THR A 184 5.95 -5.12 3.59
CA THR A 184 4.53 -5.28 3.26
C THR A 184 3.90 -3.96 2.82
N ALA A 185 4.21 -2.85 3.49
CA ALA A 185 3.77 -1.53 3.05
C ALA A 185 4.29 -1.19 1.64
N ALA A 186 5.56 -1.49 1.35
CA ALA A 186 6.15 -1.28 0.01
C ALA A 186 5.44 -2.12 -1.05
N ARG A 187 5.19 -3.41 -0.79
CA ARG A 187 4.42 -4.29 -1.70
C ARG A 187 3.02 -3.75 -1.98
N TYR A 188 2.34 -3.27 -0.94
CA TYR A 188 1.00 -2.69 -1.07
C TYR A 188 1.02 -1.44 -1.94
N LEU A 189 1.96 -0.53 -1.68
CA LEU A 189 2.14 0.68 -2.48
C LEU A 189 2.42 0.32 -3.94
N GLN A 190 3.40 -0.54 -4.21
CA GLN A 190 3.70 -0.98 -5.58
C GLN A 190 2.48 -1.57 -6.30
N ASN A 191 1.68 -2.37 -5.59
CA ASN A 191 0.44 -2.91 -6.15
C ASN A 191 -0.62 -1.83 -6.41
N GLN A 192 -0.83 -0.90 -5.47
CA GLN A 192 -1.75 0.23 -5.66
C GLN A 192 -1.34 1.06 -6.89
N PHE A 193 -0.06 1.40 -7.02
CA PHE A 193 0.45 2.22 -8.13
C PHE A 193 0.43 1.47 -9.47
N LYS A 194 0.62 0.14 -9.50
CA LYS A 194 0.35 -0.68 -10.71
C LYS A 194 -1.08 -0.53 -11.21
N HIS A 195 -2.01 -0.24 -10.32
CA HIS A 195 -3.42 0.05 -10.62
C HIS A 195 -3.75 1.55 -10.63
N LEU A 196 -2.74 2.42 -10.71
CA LEU A 196 -2.85 3.88 -10.77
C LEU A 196 -3.56 4.51 -9.57
N PHE A 197 -3.49 3.84 -8.42
CA PHE A 197 -4.15 4.24 -7.20
C PHE A 197 -3.19 4.97 -6.25
N LYS A 198 -3.66 6.03 -5.59
CA LYS A 198 -2.92 6.76 -4.56
C LYS A 198 -3.56 6.52 -3.21
N SER A 199 -2.74 6.28 -2.19
CA SER A 199 -3.19 6.32 -0.81
C SER A 199 -2.69 7.59 -0.11
N ARG A 200 -3.62 8.44 0.32
CA ARG A 200 -3.31 9.60 1.16
C ARG A 200 -2.81 9.13 2.51
N PHE A 201 -3.41 8.08 3.06
CA PHE A 201 -3.00 7.51 4.33
C PHE A 201 -1.56 7.02 4.33
N PHE A 202 -1.15 6.17 3.38
CA PHE A 202 0.25 5.72 3.33
C PHE A 202 1.23 6.86 3.05
N ALA A 203 0.84 7.85 2.24
CA ALA A 203 1.66 9.03 2.00
C ALA A 203 1.94 9.79 3.30
N LEU A 204 0.90 10.04 4.11
CA LEU A 204 1.04 10.69 5.42
C LEU A 204 1.78 9.80 6.43
N LEU A 205 1.47 8.50 6.46
CA LEU A 205 2.08 7.54 7.37
C LEU A 205 3.60 7.49 7.20
N LEU A 206 4.08 7.39 5.95
CA LEU A 206 5.52 7.33 5.69
C LEU A 206 6.21 8.65 6.03
N ALA A 207 5.59 9.79 5.70
CA ALA A 207 6.12 11.11 6.04
C ALA A 207 6.20 11.32 7.56
N ALA A 208 5.20 10.84 8.31
CA ALA A 208 5.12 11.01 9.76
C ALA A 208 6.00 10.04 10.54
N ARG A 209 6.24 8.84 10.00
CA ARG A 209 7.05 7.81 10.65
C ARG A 209 8.55 8.12 10.61
N HIS A 210 8.99 8.93 9.65
CA HIS A 210 10.39 8.99 9.28
C HIS A 210 10.87 10.41 9.00
N PRO A 211 12.02 10.84 9.57
CA PRO A 211 12.65 12.07 9.13
C PRO A 211 13.27 11.90 7.73
N GLY A 212 13.33 12.99 6.99
CA GLY A 212 13.76 12.99 5.60
C GLY A 212 12.73 12.40 4.63
N GLU A 213 12.92 12.64 3.32
CA GLU A 213 12.01 12.16 2.28
C GLU A 213 12.78 11.47 1.15
N LEU A 214 12.43 10.22 0.85
CA LEU A 214 12.86 9.54 -0.38
C LEU A 214 12.02 10.01 -1.58
N ASN A 215 12.66 10.28 -2.71
CA ASN A 215 11.98 10.70 -3.93
C ASN A 215 12.56 10.02 -5.17
N LEU A 216 11.78 9.92 -6.23
CA LEU A 216 12.18 9.38 -7.52
C LEU A 216 11.95 10.41 -8.62
N PHE A 217 13.03 10.77 -9.30
CA PHE A 217 13.01 11.61 -10.50
C PHE A 217 13.22 10.75 -11.75
N VAL A 218 12.63 11.18 -12.87
CA VAL A 218 12.94 10.67 -14.20
C VAL A 218 13.30 11.80 -15.15
N LEU A 219 14.44 11.67 -15.81
CA LEU A 219 14.87 12.59 -16.88
C LEU A 219 14.34 12.08 -18.22
N ARG A 220 13.83 12.98 -19.06
CA ARG A 220 13.08 12.60 -20.25
C ARG A 220 13.88 12.77 -21.53
N ALA A 221 13.56 11.91 -22.49
CA ALA A 221 14.36 11.69 -23.70
C ALA A 221 14.66 12.96 -24.50
N LYS A 222 13.71 13.90 -24.61
CA LYS A 222 13.92 15.12 -25.41
C LYS A 222 15.00 16.02 -24.80
N ALA A 223 14.94 16.26 -23.49
CA ALA A 223 15.92 17.10 -22.79
C ALA A 223 17.30 16.43 -22.76
N VAL A 224 17.35 15.12 -22.49
CA VAL A 224 18.61 14.36 -22.49
C VAL A 224 19.28 14.37 -23.87
N ARG A 225 18.52 14.20 -24.96
CA ARG A 225 19.03 14.30 -26.34
C ARG A 225 19.56 15.68 -26.72
N ARG A 226 19.17 16.72 -25.99
CA ARG A 226 19.66 18.10 -26.16
C ARG A 226 20.85 18.43 -25.26
N GLY A 227 21.43 17.43 -24.57
CA GLY A 227 22.61 17.61 -23.73
C GLY A 227 22.34 18.00 -22.27
N PHE A 228 21.08 18.16 -21.85
CA PHE A 228 20.75 18.62 -20.50
C PHE A 228 20.85 17.55 -19.40
N ARG A 229 21.39 16.36 -19.69
CA ARG A 229 21.48 15.28 -18.70
C ARG A 229 22.25 15.73 -17.46
N GLN A 230 23.49 16.21 -17.64
CA GLN A 230 24.34 16.59 -16.52
C GLN A 230 23.77 17.82 -15.78
N THR A 231 23.31 18.83 -16.53
CA THR A 231 22.63 20.01 -15.96
C THR A 231 21.45 19.64 -15.04
N MET A 232 20.64 18.66 -15.43
CA MET A 232 19.54 18.20 -14.58
C MET A 232 20.04 17.44 -13.34
N LEU A 233 21.06 16.61 -13.48
CA LEU A 233 21.65 15.87 -12.35
C LEU A 233 22.31 16.81 -11.34
N ASP A 234 23.06 17.79 -11.80
CA ASP A 234 23.72 18.79 -10.96
C ASP A 234 22.68 19.61 -10.20
N GLU A 235 21.60 20.04 -10.87
CA GLU A 235 20.53 20.78 -10.21
C GLU A 235 19.82 19.91 -9.16
N ILE A 236 19.52 18.64 -9.45
CA ILE A 236 18.95 17.72 -8.46
C ILE A 236 19.91 17.57 -7.27
N ALA A 237 21.21 17.42 -7.51
CA ALA A 237 22.22 17.25 -6.46
C ALA A 237 22.39 18.47 -5.54
N ARG A 238 22.01 19.68 -6.00
CA ARG A 238 21.98 20.88 -5.15
C ARG A 238 20.87 20.83 -4.09
N HIS A 239 19.79 20.10 -4.36
CA HIS A 239 18.63 20.04 -3.49
C HIS A 239 18.53 18.73 -2.69
N TYR A 240 19.10 17.64 -3.21
CA TYR A 240 18.97 16.29 -2.67
C TYR A 240 20.29 15.53 -2.65
N THR A 241 20.38 14.52 -1.78
CA THR A 241 21.43 13.51 -1.85
C THR A 241 21.07 12.46 -2.90
N LEU A 242 21.93 12.24 -3.89
CA LEU A 242 21.72 11.22 -4.91
C LEU A 242 21.98 9.81 -4.35
N LEU A 243 20.96 8.95 -4.38
CA LEU A 243 21.07 7.55 -3.95
C LEU A 243 21.38 6.60 -5.10
N ALA A 244 20.79 6.83 -6.27
CA ALA A 244 21.08 6.05 -7.46
C ALA A 244 20.76 6.85 -8.72
N VAL A 245 21.57 6.65 -9.76
CA VAL A 245 21.34 7.19 -11.11
C VAL A 245 21.44 6.03 -12.09
N LYS A 246 20.40 5.80 -12.89
CA LYS A 246 20.33 4.65 -13.79
C LYS A 246 19.79 5.02 -15.15
N GLU A 247 20.51 4.64 -16.19
CA GLU A 247 19.98 4.63 -17.56
C GLU A 247 18.91 3.54 -17.67
N ILE A 248 17.71 3.92 -18.10
CA ILE A 248 16.59 2.99 -18.22
C ILE A 248 16.73 2.25 -19.55
N PRO A 249 16.83 0.92 -19.60
CA PRO A 249 16.92 0.18 -20.87
C PRO A 249 15.67 0.36 -21.74
N TRP A 250 15.83 0.34 -23.07
CA TRP A 250 14.72 0.58 -24.01
C TRP A 250 13.52 -0.35 -23.79
N LEU A 251 13.76 -1.66 -23.57
CA LEU A 251 12.70 -2.63 -23.28
C LEU A 251 11.93 -2.29 -21.99
N THR A 252 12.63 -1.81 -20.95
CA THR A 252 12.01 -1.36 -19.70
C THR A 252 11.12 -0.14 -19.93
N ARG A 253 11.56 0.82 -20.76
CA ARG A 253 10.76 2.01 -21.11
C ARG A 253 9.42 1.62 -21.72
N LEU A 254 9.43 0.69 -22.68
CA LEU A 254 8.21 0.25 -23.39
C LEU A 254 7.23 -0.51 -22.49
N THR A 255 7.75 -1.35 -21.60
CA THR A 255 6.93 -2.26 -20.79
C THR A 255 6.47 -1.64 -19.48
N ARG A 256 7.31 -0.81 -18.83
CA ARG A 256 7.09 -0.33 -17.46
C ARG A 256 6.67 1.14 -17.37
N ALA A 257 7.15 2.02 -18.23
CA ALA A 257 6.95 3.46 -18.05
C ALA A 257 5.47 3.90 -18.13
N LYS A 258 4.59 3.11 -18.76
CA LYS A 258 3.14 3.38 -18.77
C LYS A 258 2.49 3.32 -17.38
N TYR A 259 3.09 2.58 -16.45
CA TYR A 259 2.61 2.41 -15.07
C TYR A 259 3.08 3.52 -14.13
N MET A 260 4.11 4.30 -14.50
CA MET A 260 4.45 5.48 -13.73
C MET A 260 3.35 6.52 -13.91
N ARG A 261 2.84 7.05 -12.81
CA ARG A 261 1.84 8.12 -12.85
C ARG A 261 2.41 9.38 -13.53
N GLY A 262 1.53 10.21 -14.08
CA GLY A 262 1.96 11.43 -14.77
C GLY A 262 2.52 11.16 -16.18
N ASN A 263 2.23 9.98 -16.74
CA ASN A 263 2.63 9.39 -18.01
C ASN A 263 2.28 10.18 -19.30
N LYS A 264 2.34 11.51 -19.27
CA LYS A 264 2.21 12.40 -20.44
C LYS A 264 3.50 12.35 -21.28
N TRP A 265 3.93 11.14 -21.65
CA TRP A 265 5.16 10.84 -22.38
C TRP A 265 5.23 11.51 -23.74
N ARG A 266 4.07 11.78 -24.36
CA ARG A 266 3.95 12.45 -25.67
C ARG A 266 4.68 13.80 -25.76
N TRP A 267 4.80 14.53 -24.66
CA TRP A 267 5.41 15.86 -24.68
C TRP A 267 6.94 15.78 -24.58
N GLY A 268 7.52 15.48 -23.42
CA GLY A 268 8.98 15.39 -23.21
C GLY A 268 9.66 14.09 -23.65
N GLY A 269 8.92 13.15 -24.22
CA GLY A 269 9.41 11.80 -24.52
C GLY A 269 9.36 10.86 -23.31
N TRP A 270 9.79 9.62 -23.55
CA TRP A 270 9.89 8.55 -22.56
C TRP A 270 10.92 8.90 -21.46
N PRO A 271 10.76 8.36 -20.23
CA PRO A 271 11.80 8.44 -19.22
C PRO A 271 13.02 7.64 -19.70
N VAL A 272 14.21 8.24 -19.62
CA VAL A 272 15.45 7.61 -20.08
C VAL A 272 16.49 7.46 -18.98
N VAL A 273 16.43 8.30 -17.94
CA VAL A 273 17.24 8.16 -16.72
C VAL A 273 16.31 8.17 -15.52
N ALA A 274 16.48 7.21 -14.60
CA ALA A 274 15.86 7.21 -13.28
C ALA A 274 16.87 7.68 -12.22
N VAL A 275 16.41 8.51 -11.30
CA VAL A 275 17.26 9.10 -10.25
C VAL A 275 16.53 8.98 -8.92
N ALA A 276 16.99 8.05 -8.07
CA ALA A 276 16.51 7.93 -6.71
C ALA A 276 17.31 8.88 -5.80
N VAL A 277 16.62 9.66 -4.98
CA VAL A 277 17.22 10.72 -4.16
C VAL A 277 16.64 10.74 -2.76
N PHE A 278 17.39 11.32 -1.84
CA PHE A 278 16.96 11.53 -0.46
C PHE A 278 17.12 13.00 -0.08
N ASP A 279 16.08 13.58 0.51
CA ASP A 279 16.13 14.88 1.16
C ASP A 279 16.33 14.70 2.67
N PRO A 280 17.50 15.03 3.24
CA PRO A 280 17.71 14.94 4.69
C PRO A 280 17.00 16.05 5.47
N ALA A 281 16.58 17.13 4.80
CA ALA A 281 15.90 18.26 5.44
C ALA A 281 14.74 18.76 4.57
N PRO A 282 13.65 17.95 4.45
CA PRO A 282 12.46 18.32 3.71
C PRO A 282 11.86 19.61 4.23
N ARG A 283 11.35 20.42 3.31
CA ARG A 283 10.61 21.63 3.65
C ARG A 283 9.12 21.33 3.60
N TRP A 284 8.60 20.83 4.72
CA TRP A 284 7.20 20.44 4.87
C TRP A 284 6.28 21.62 4.59
N ARG A 285 5.28 21.38 3.73
CA ARG A 285 4.21 22.33 3.41
C ARG A 285 3.10 22.21 4.43
N SER A 286 2.38 23.30 4.71
CA SER A 286 1.20 23.25 5.59
C SER A 286 0.00 22.59 4.90
N ALA A 287 -1.01 22.18 5.67
CA ALA A 287 -2.27 21.65 5.16
C ALA A 287 -2.94 22.60 4.17
N GLU A 288 -2.99 23.89 4.50
CA GLU A 288 -3.59 24.92 3.64
C GLU A 288 -2.86 25.07 2.29
N GLU A 289 -1.53 25.05 2.29
CA GLU A 289 -0.73 25.11 1.05
C GLU A 289 -0.96 23.88 0.17
N ARG A 290 -1.07 22.70 0.79
CA ARG A 290 -1.30 21.43 0.11
C ARG A 290 -2.67 21.41 -0.55
N ASP A 291 -3.72 21.80 0.18
CA ASP A 291 -5.10 21.77 -0.30
C ASP A 291 -5.34 22.73 -1.48
N LYS A 292 -4.62 23.86 -1.54
CA LYS A 292 -4.72 24.84 -2.63
C LYS A 292 -4.07 24.39 -3.94
N GLU A 293 -2.87 23.78 -3.89
CA GLU A 293 -2.11 23.47 -5.11
C GLU A 293 -2.00 21.96 -5.39
N HIS A 294 -1.44 21.22 -4.43
CA HIS A 294 -0.99 19.85 -4.63
C HIS A 294 -1.12 19.05 -3.31
N PRO A 295 -2.27 18.41 -3.06
CA PRO A 295 -2.60 17.82 -1.75
C PRO A 295 -1.65 16.73 -1.25
N LEU A 296 -0.92 16.10 -2.17
CA LEU A 296 -0.03 14.96 -1.89
C LEU A 296 1.45 15.30 -2.08
N VAL A 297 1.79 16.57 -2.31
CA VAL A 297 3.18 17.04 -2.33
C VAL A 297 3.48 17.65 -0.98
N PHE A 298 4.20 16.91 -0.13
CA PHE A 298 4.53 17.36 1.24
C PHE A 298 5.79 18.21 1.29
N ASN A 299 6.77 17.92 0.43
CA ASN A 299 8.04 18.62 0.42
C ASN A 299 8.08 19.71 -0.67
N SER A 300 8.14 20.98 -0.25
CA SER A 300 8.20 22.13 -1.17
C SER A 300 9.50 22.19 -1.98
N ARG A 301 10.58 21.51 -1.55
CA ARG A 301 11.84 21.46 -2.31
C ARG A 301 11.64 20.92 -3.73
N GLN A 302 10.60 20.14 -3.98
CA GLN A 302 10.33 19.60 -5.31
C GLN A 302 9.98 20.68 -6.35
N PHE A 303 9.61 21.90 -5.95
CA PHE A 303 9.17 22.95 -6.87
C PHE A 303 10.31 23.65 -7.62
N PHE A 304 11.58 23.45 -7.25
CA PHE A 304 12.74 23.91 -8.03
C PHE A 304 12.68 23.47 -9.51
N LYS A 305 12.00 22.34 -9.77
CA LYS A 305 11.79 21.80 -11.12
C LYS A 305 11.05 22.76 -12.05
N ARG A 306 10.28 23.73 -11.52
CA ARG A 306 9.58 24.75 -12.32
C ARG A 306 10.62 25.62 -13.06
N GLU A 307 11.52 26.26 -12.31
CA GLU A 307 12.60 27.09 -12.86
C GLU A 307 13.56 26.29 -13.76
N LEU A 308 13.92 25.08 -13.35
CA LEU A 308 14.77 24.20 -14.16
C LEU A 308 14.13 23.86 -15.52
N ARG A 309 12.82 23.58 -15.55
CA ARG A 309 12.09 23.32 -16.80
C ARG A 309 12.09 24.55 -17.69
N ASP A 310 11.86 25.73 -17.15
CA ASP A 310 11.83 26.98 -17.93
C ASP A 310 13.20 27.32 -18.53
N ARG A 311 14.27 27.09 -17.75
CA ARG A 311 15.66 27.21 -18.24
C ARG A 311 15.93 26.26 -19.41
N ILE A 312 15.60 24.97 -19.26
CA ILE A 312 15.81 23.96 -20.30
C ILE A 312 14.97 24.23 -21.55
N VAL A 313 13.73 24.72 -21.38
CA VAL A 313 12.86 25.08 -22.50
C VAL A 313 13.50 26.19 -23.34
N ARG A 314 13.98 27.24 -22.67
CA ARG A 314 14.61 28.40 -23.31
C ARG A 314 15.95 28.06 -23.97
N GLU A 315 16.88 27.45 -23.23
CA GLU A 315 18.22 27.10 -23.73
C GLU A 315 18.17 25.98 -24.78
N GLY A 316 17.32 24.98 -24.56
CA GLY A 316 17.19 23.81 -25.41
C GLY A 316 16.31 23.98 -26.63
N ARG A 317 15.69 25.16 -26.80
CA ARG A 317 14.67 25.46 -27.82
C ARG A 317 13.59 24.37 -27.85
N LEU A 318 13.17 23.91 -26.67
CA LEU A 318 12.09 22.93 -26.53
C LEU A 318 10.75 23.63 -26.45
N TYR A 319 9.67 22.88 -26.72
CA TYR A 319 8.33 23.40 -26.52
C TYR A 319 8.01 23.42 -25.01
N HIS A 320 7.30 24.44 -24.50
CA HIS A 320 7.02 24.58 -23.07
C HIS A 320 6.33 23.35 -22.44
N LYS A 321 5.56 22.57 -23.23
CA LYS A 321 4.92 21.34 -22.74
C LYS A 321 5.87 20.15 -22.64
N ASP A 322 7.06 20.23 -23.25
CA ASP A 322 8.05 19.15 -23.32
C ASP A 322 8.66 18.79 -21.96
N ASN A 323 8.30 19.47 -20.85
CA ASN A 323 8.48 19.03 -19.46
C ASN A 323 9.70 18.11 -19.25
N ALA A 324 10.89 18.70 -19.14
CA ALA A 324 12.19 18.01 -19.24
C ALA A 324 12.40 16.85 -18.24
N LEU A 325 11.78 16.95 -17.06
CA LEU A 325 11.84 15.94 -16.00
C LEU A 325 10.49 15.77 -15.30
N HIS A 326 10.31 14.64 -14.63
CA HIS A 326 9.19 14.36 -13.74
C HIS A 326 9.71 13.78 -12.42
N SER A 327 8.93 13.92 -11.34
CA SER A 327 9.24 13.38 -10.02
C SER A 327 7.97 12.82 -9.39
N THR A 328 8.12 11.87 -8.48
CA THR A 328 7.04 11.46 -7.59
C THR A 328 6.66 12.58 -6.63
N ASP A 329 5.40 12.59 -6.16
CA ASP A 329 4.90 13.69 -5.32
C ASP A 329 5.33 13.56 -3.84
N ASN A 330 5.59 12.33 -3.37
CA ASN A 330 6.00 12.02 -1.99
C ASN A 330 6.71 10.64 -1.93
N GLU A 331 7.20 10.29 -0.74
CA GLU A 331 7.91 9.02 -0.49
C GLU A 331 7.07 7.76 -0.78
N ALA A 332 5.77 7.75 -0.46
CA ALA A 332 4.94 6.59 -0.77
C ALA A 332 4.81 6.35 -2.28
N GLU A 333 4.74 7.42 -3.08
CA GLU A 333 4.76 7.33 -4.54
C GLU A 333 6.16 6.96 -5.07
N ALA A 334 7.24 7.39 -4.43
CA ALA A 334 8.59 6.93 -4.77
C ALA A 334 8.73 5.42 -4.55
N VAL A 335 8.37 4.94 -3.35
CA VAL A 335 8.36 3.51 -2.99
C VAL A 335 7.51 2.70 -3.98
N GLY A 336 6.34 3.20 -4.33
CA GLY A 336 5.43 2.54 -5.28
C GLY A 336 5.93 2.48 -6.72
N HIS A 337 6.94 3.26 -7.10
CA HIS A 337 7.45 3.34 -8.48
C HIS A 337 8.89 2.88 -8.66
N LEU A 338 9.64 2.58 -7.57
CA LEU A 338 11.03 2.15 -7.69
C LEU A 338 11.16 0.86 -8.53
N ASP A 339 10.24 -0.10 -8.37
CA ASP A 339 10.22 -1.39 -9.10
C ASP A 339 9.99 -1.25 -10.61
N LEU A 340 9.65 -0.04 -11.10
CA LEU A 340 9.52 0.22 -12.53
C LEU A 340 10.86 0.31 -13.23
N PHE A 341 11.91 0.75 -12.53
CA PHE A 341 13.21 1.08 -13.13
C PHE A 341 14.39 0.41 -12.42
N PHE A 342 14.25 0.06 -11.16
CA PHE A 342 15.27 -0.61 -10.35
C PHE A 342 14.91 -2.08 -10.17
N THR A 343 15.94 -2.92 -10.08
CA THR A 343 15.81 -4.34 -9.73
C THR A 343 15.66 -4.49 -8.22
N PRO A 344 15.16 -5.63 -7.71
CA PRO A 344 15.03 -5.84 -6.26
C PRO A 344 16.34 -5.64 -5.47
N GLN A 345 17.50 -5.93 -6.07
CA GLN A 345 18.80 -5.70 -5.44
C GLN A 345 19.14 -4.21 -5.36
N GLU A 346 18.88 -3.45 -6.43
CA GLU A 346 19.08 -2.01 -6.45
C GLU A 346 18.10 -1.29 -5.50
N GLU A 347 16.84 -1.72 -5.44
CA GLU A 347 15.85 -1.21 -4.48
C GLU A 347 16.33 -1.38 -3.03
N ARG A 348 16.76 -2.60 -2.65
CA ARG A 348 17.34 -2.84 -1.33
C ARG A 348 18.53 -1.94 -1.04
N SER A 349 19.40 -1.71 -2.02
CA SER A 349 20.55 -0.81 -1.86
C SER A 349 20.11 0.65 -1.67
N ILE A 350 19.09 1.11 -2.39
CA ILE A 350 18.52 2.46 -2.24
C ILE A 350 17.91 2.62 -0.85
N TYR A 351 17.10 1.66 -0.40
CA TYR A 351 16.50 1.69 0.93
C TYR A 351 17.54 1.64 2.04
N ALA A 352 18.57 0.79 1.93
CA ALA A 352 19.65 0.73 2.91
C ALA A 352 20.41 2.07 3.02
N ARG A 353 20.70 2.72 1.89
CA ARG A 353 21.35 4.05 1.89
C ARG A 353 20.44 5.13 2.48
N ALA A 354 19.16 5.14 2.12
CA ALA A 354 18.19 6.06 2.70
C ALA A 354 18.06 5.87 4.22
N ALA A 355 18.00 4.63 4.68
CA ALA A 355 17.95 4.29 6.11
C ALA A 355 19.20 4.76 6.85
N ALA A 356 20.40 4.58 6.27
CA ALA A 356 21.65 5.06 6.87
C ALA A 356 21.68 6.59 7.00
N LEU A 357 21.25 7.32 5.97
CA LEU A 357 21.14 8.79 6.04
C LEU A 357 20.10 9.23 7.08
N ARG A 358 18.95 8.56 7.10
CA ARG A 358 17.84 8.81 8.02
C ARG A 358 18.25 8.60 9.49
N ALA A 359 19.06 7.59 9.78
CA ALA A 359 19.57 7.31 11.12
C ALA A 359 20.47 8.43 11.68
N ALA A 360 21.05 9.26 10.81
CA ALA A 360 21.88 10.40 11.20
C ALA A 360 21.09 11.71 11.41
N LEU A 361 19.78 11.71 11.13
CA LEU A 361 18.96 12.92 11.23
C LEU A 361 18.46 13.16 12.65
N THR A 362 18.52 14.41 13.09
CA THR A 362 17.92 14.89 14.34
C THR A 362 16.63 15.68 14.13
N SER A 363 16.30 16.00 12.87
CA SER A 363 15.10 16.77 12.52
C SER A 363 13.83 15.96 12.79
N PRO A 364 12.72 16.63 13.17
CA PRO A 364 11.45 15.94 13.34
C PRO A 364 10.91 15.42 12.01
N ALA A 365 10.15 14.33 12.08
CA ALA A 365 9.33 13.85 10.98
C ALA A 365 8.16 14.82 10.71
N PHE A 366 7.42 14.57 9.64
CA PHE A 366 6.23 15.35 9.31
C PHE A 366 5.13 15.19 10.39
N THR A 367 4.45 16.27 10.77
CA THR A 367 3.32 16.22 11.71
C THR A 367 2.00 16.08 10.94
N PRO A 368 1.25 14.96 11.05
CA PRO A 368 -0.07 14.85 10.47
C PRO A 368 -1.04 15.85 11.09
N GLY A 369 -1.65 16.71 10.27
CA GLY A 369 -2.68 17.67 10.70
C GLY A 369 -2.24 19.13 10.69
N GLU A 370 -0.92 19.38 10.62
CA GLU A 370 -0.32 20.69 10.30
C GLU A 370 -0.10 20.82 8.79
#